data_AF-A0A6G3ULX4-F1
#
_entry.id   AF-A0A6G3ULX4-F1
#
_cell.length_a   1.000
_cell.length_b   1.000
_cell.length_c   1.000
_cell.angle_alpha   90.00
_cell.angle_beta   90.00
_cell.angle_gamma   90.00
#
_symmetry.space_group_name_H-M   'P 1'
#
loop_
_entity.id
_entity.type
_entity.pdbx_description
1 polymer ?
#
loop_
_entity_poly.entity_id
_entity_poly.type
_entity_poly.pdbx_seq_one_letter_code
_entity_poly.pdbx_strand_id
1 'polypeptide(L)'
;PSAGAAASGALAVPVRADRRADRDGVPQRGWELAHWAVAQSEALGIDEVAYGGRVWAAGSGWHTEREASEREKSDTDEVRLRLVR
;
A
#
# COMPACT_ATOMS: atom_id res chain seq x y z
N PRO A 1 0.86 18.75 8.22
CA PRO A 1 0.79 17.43 7.55
C PRO A 1 -0.68 17.05 7.40
N SER A 2 -1.17 16.86 6.18
CA SER A 2 -2.55 16.43 5.95
C SER A 2 -2.57 14.92 5.74
N ALA A 3 -3.19 14.19 6.65
CA ALA A 3 -3.67 12.83 6.36
C ALA A 3 -4.81 12.97 5.34
N GLY A 4 -4.74 12.22 4.23
CA GLY A 4 -5.72 12.26 3.16
C GLY A 4 -7.12 11.89 3.65
N ALA A 5 -8.15 12.51 3.06
CA ALA A 5 -9.54 12.36 3.44
C ALA A 5 -9.98 10.89 3.52
N ALA A 6 -10.42 10.45 4.70
CA ALA A 6 -11.02 9.14 4.91
C ALA A 6 -12.40 9.11 4.22
N ALA A 7 -12.46 8.60 2.99
CA ALA A 7 -13.70 8.03 2.49
C ALA A 7 -14.01 6.81 3.38
N SER A 8 -15.18 6.78 4.02
CA SER A 8 -15.50 5.83 5.10
C SER A 8 -15.12 4.39 4.74
N GLY A 9 -14.02 3.89 5.32
CA GLY A 9 -13.49 2.53 5.15
C GLY A 9 -12.16 2.39 4.38
N ALA A 10 -11.68 3.45 3.71
CA ALA A 10 -10.40 3.44 2.98
C ALA A 10 -9.44 4.53 3.50
N LEU A 11 -8.22 4.11 3.86
CA LEU A 11 -7.14 4.98 4.34
C LEU A 11 -6.00 4.98 3.33
N ALA A 12 -5.65 6.15 2.81
CA ALA A 12 -4.46 6.33 1.96
C ALA A 12 -3.32 6.88 2.82
N VAL A 13 -2.21 6.13 2.89
CA VAL A 13 -1.02 6.51 3.63
C VAL A 13 0.08 6.90 2.64
N PRO A 14 0.45 8.20 2.56
CA PRO A 14 1.51 8.65 1.66
C PRO A 14 2.87 8.15 2.17
N VAL A 15 3.60 7.46 1.29
CA VAL A 15 4.95 6.96 1.50
C VAL A 15 5.91 8.05 1.04
N ARG A 16 6.63 8.66 1.98
CA ARG A 16 7.66 9.64 1.60
C ARG A 16 8.79 8.93 0.87
N ALA A 17 9.00 9.29 -0.40
CA ALA A 17 10.21 8.93 -1.12
C ALA A 17 11.43 9.47 -0.35
N ASP A 18 12.24 8.57 0.22
CA ASP A 18 13.51 8.95 0.81
C ASP A 18 14.47 9.30 -0.34
N ARG A 19 14.97 10.53 -0.39
CA ARG A 19 15.88 11.01 -1.46
C ARG A 19 17.15 10.15 -1.60
N ARG A 20 17.48 9.30 -0.62
CA ARG A 20 18.65 8.39 -0.67
C ARG A 20 18.34 6.98 -1.15
N ALA A 21 17.07 6.61 -1.35
CA ALA A 21 16.66 5.27 -1.81
C ALA A 21 16.75 5.08 -3.34
N ASP A 22 17.52 5.93 -4.03
CA ASP A 22 17.72 5.86 -5.47
C ASP A 22 18.95 4.99 -5.78
N ARG A 23 18.70 3.69 -5.97
CA ARG A 23 19.57 2.87 -6.84
C ARG A 23 18.88 1.63 -7.43
N ASP A 24 17.92 1.02 -6.72
CA ASP A 24 17.45 -0.34 -7.08
C ASP A 24 15.91 -0.52 -7.19
N GLY A 25 15.15 0.55 -7.47
CA GLY A 25 13.89 0.39 -8.22
C GLY A 25 12.60 0.02 -7.46
N VAL A 26 12.57 -0.05 -6.13
CA VAL A 26 11.31 -0.02 -5.35
C VAL A 26 11.49 0.93 -4.17
N PRO A 27 10.57 1.88 -3.90
CA PRO A 27 10.56 2.67 -2.67
C PRO A 27 10.48 1.70 -1.47
N GLN A 28 11.63 1.38 -0.88
CA GLN A 28 11.72 0.31 0.11
C GLN A 28 10.74 0.53 1.28
N ARG A 29 10.58 1.80 1.68
CA ARG A 29 9.61 2.24 2.71
C ARG A 29 8.15 1.86 2.41
N GLY A 30 7.73 1.93 1.14
CA GLY A 30 6.35 1.64 0.78
C GLY A 30 6.04 0.15 0.87
N TRP A 31 7.01 -0.68 0.46
CA TRP A 31 6.92 -2.13 0.57
C TRP A 31 6.95 -2.60 2.02
N GLU A 32 7.83 -2.00 2.83
CA GLU A 32 7.88 -2.24 4.27
C GLU A 32 6.55 -1.91 4.95
N LEU A 33 5.95 -0.76 4.63
CA LEU A 33 4.67 -0.35 5.20
C LEU A 33 3.52 -1.27 4.76
N ALA A 34 3.50 -1.68 3.49
CA ALA A 34 2.52 -2.64 2.98
C ALA A 34 2.63 -3.99 3.72
N HIS A 35 3.84 -4.50 3.91
CA HIS A 35 4.06 -5.74 4.65
C HIS A 35 3.73 -5.64 6.14
N TRP A 36 4.04 -4.52 6.78
CA TRP A 36 3.63 -4.26 8.15
C TRP A 36 2.10 -4.27 8.28
N ALA A 37 1.39 -3.62 7.35
CA ALA A 37 -0.07 -3.57 7.36
C ALA A 37 -0.69 -4.96 7.21
N VAL A 38 -0.15 -5.79 6.31
CA VAL A 38 -0.55 -7.19 6.19
C VAL A 38 -0.34 -7.97 7.49
N ALA A 39 0.80 -7.79 8.17
CA ALA A 39 1.09 -8.45 9.44
C ALA A 39 0.24 -7.93 10.62
N GLN A 40 -0.31 -6.73 10.53
CA GLN A 40 -1.23 -6.14 11.52
C GLN A 40 -2.69 -6.19 11.10
N SER A 41 -3.01 -6.90 10.01
CA SER A 41 -4.35 -6.91 9.43
C SER A 41 -5.41 -7.39 10.41
N GLU A 42 -5.17 -8.48 11.13
CA GLU A 42 -6.12 -8.99 12.13
C GLU A 42 -6.31 -8.04 13.32
N ALA A 43 -5.24 -7.36 13.75
CA ALA A 43 -5.28 -6.45 14.89
C ALA A 43 -5.99 -5.12 14.56
N LEU A 44 -5.82 -4.64 13.32
CA LEU A 44 -6.37 -3.38 12.85
C LEU A 44 -7.70 -3.55 12.10
N GLY A 45 -8.13 -4.78 11.80
CA GLY A 45 -9.31 -5.06 10.99
C GLY A 45 -9.11 -4.64 9.54
N ILE A 46 -7.94 -4.91 8.94
CA ILE A 46 -7.66 -4.61 7.54
C ILE A 46 -8.06 -5.81 6.68
N ASP A 47 -8.94 -5.58 5.71
CA ASP A 47 -9.38 -6.59 4.73
C ASP A 47 -8.56 -6.56 3.45
N GLU A 48 -8.03 -5.37 3.09
CA GLU A 48 -7.32 -5.15 1.82
C GLU A 48 -6.16 -4.17 1.98
N VAL A 49 -5.03 -4.44 1.31
CA VAL A 49 -3.86 -3.56 1.23
C VAL A 49 -3.43 -3.43 -0.23
N ALA A 50 -3.43 -2.22 -0.79
CA ALA A 50 -2.95 -1.95 -2.14
C ALA A 50 -1.64 -1.15 -2.14
N TYR A 51 -0.67 -1.59 -2.94
CA TYR A 51 0.62 -0.93 -3.10
C TYR A 51 1.28 -1.31 -4.43
N GLY A 52 1.71 -0.32 -5.21
CA GLY A 52 2.42 -0.55 -6.48
C GLY A 52 1.66 -1.48 -7.42
N GLY A 53 0.33 -1.35 -7.43
CA GLY A 53 -0.74 -2.05 -8.14
C GLY A 53 -0.81 -3.55 -7.86
N ARG A 54 -0.26 -3.95 -6.73
CA ARG A 54 -0.50 -5.24 -6.11
C ARG A 54 -1.51 -5.02 -5.00
N VAL A 55 -2.43 -5.97 -4.85
CA VAL A 55 -3.40 -5.98 -3.77
C VAL A 55 -3.23 -7.23 -2.97
N TRP A 56 -3.20 -7.08 -1.66
CA TRP A 56 -3.36 -8.15 -0.71
C TRP A 56 -4.79 -8.11 -0.17
N ALA A 57 -5.44 -9.26 -0.12
CA ALA A 57 -6.74 -9.42 0.53
C ALA A 57 -6.68 -10.52 1.60
N ALA A 58 -7.37 -10.30 2.72
CA ALA A 58 -7.49 -11.27 3.78
C ALA A 58 -8.01 -12.62 3.22
N GLY A 59 -7.33 -13.72 3.53
CA GLY A 59 -7.67 -15.06 3.03
C GLY A 59 -7.27 -15.37 1.58
N SER A 60 -6.91 -14.38 0.76
CA SER A 60 -6.49 -14.59 -0.65
C SER A 60 -5.01 -14.30 -0.90
N GLY A 61 -4.40 -13.44 -0.08
CA GLY A 61 -3.00 -13.05 -0.25
C GLY A 61 -2.77 -12.04 -1.37
N TRP A 62 -1.51 -11.91 -1.79
CA TRP A 62 -1.08 -10.95 -2.81
C TRP A 62 -1.49 -11.40 -4.21
N HIS A 63 -2.16 -10.51 -4.93
CA HIS A 63 -2.46 -10.64 -6.35
C HIS A 63 -2.16 -9.31 -7.06
N THR A 64 -2.04 -9.37 -8.38
CA THR A 64 -1.75 -8.21 -9.21
C THR A 64 -3.03 -7.79 -9.93
N GLU A 65 -3.49 -6.57 -9.70
CA GLU A 65 -4.67 -6.01 -10.40
C GLU A 65 -4.31 -5.30 -11.70
N ARG A 66 -3.06 -4.82 -11.81
CA ARG A 66 -2.54 -4.11 -12.99
C ARG A 66 -1.26 -4.75 -13.50
N GLU A 67 -1.21 -4.98 -14.80
CA GLU A 67 -0.02 -5.49 -15.49
C GLU A 67 1.20 -4.63 -15.15
N ALA A 68 2.36 -5.26 -14.94
CA ALA A 68 3.56 -4.54 -14.52
C ALA A 68 3.99 -3.44 -15.52
N SER A 69 3.60 -3.57 -16.79
CA SER A 69 3.80 -2.60 -17.86
C SER A 69 2.97 -1.32 -17.73
N GLU A 70 1.88 -1.34 -16.95
CA GLU A 70 0.96 -0.21 -16.77
C GLU A 70 1.12 0.46 -15.39
N ARG A 71 2.10 0.02 -14.59
CA ARG A 71 2.38 0.60 -13.28
C ARG A 71 3.06 1.96 -13.44
N GLU A 72 2.44 2.98 -12.87
CA GLU A 72 3.03 4.31 -12.80
C GLU A 72 3.84 4.47 -11.50
N LYS A 73 4.89 5.31 -11.50
CA LYS A 73 5.70 5.56 -10.30
C LYS A 73 4.88 6.03 -9.10
N SER A 74 3.82 6.81 -9.34
CA SER A 74 2.90 7.29 -8.30
C SER A 74 2.19 6.18 -7.54
N ASP A 75 1.99 5.01 -8.16
CA ASP A 75 1.31 3.88 -7.52
C ASP A 75 2.12 3.30 -6.35
N THR A 76 3.41 3.62 -6.31
CA THR A 76 4.33 3.18 -5.27
C THR A 76 4.58 4.26 -4.20
N ASP A 77 3.98 5.45 -4.35
CA ASP A 77 4.10 6.57 -3.41
C ASP A 77 2.99 6.55 -2.33
N GLU A 78 2.03 5.64 -2.43
CA GLU A 78 0.96 5.50 -1.44
C GLU A 78 0.69 4.03 -1.12
N VAL A 79 0.32 3.77 0.13
CA VAL A 79 -0.25 2.49 0.56
C VAL A 79 -1.71 2.73 0.89
N ARG A 80 -2.62 2.03 0.22
CA ARG A 80 -4.06 2.10 0.50
C ARG A 80 -4.46 0.93 1.37
N LEU A 81 -5.17 1.21 2.45
CA LEU A 81 -5.66 0.24 3.41
C LEU A 81 -7.18 0.28 3.43
N ARG A 82 -7.82 -0.87 3.32
CA ARG A 82 -9.26 -1.00 3.50
C ARG A 82 -9.55 -1.70 4.81
N LEU A 83 -10.36 -1.07 5.63
CA LEU A 83 -10.79 -1.62 6.92
C LEU A 83 -12.13 -2.33 6.77
N VAL A 84 -12.27 -3.46 7.47
CA VAL A 84 -13.55 -4.11 7.69
C VAL A 84 -14.43 -3.15 8.48
N ARG A 85 -15.68 -2.97 8.03
CA ARG A 85 -16.67 -2.11 8.71
C ARG A 85 -17.27 -2.82 9.92
#